data_AF-A0AAY4E6W3-F1
#
_entry.id   AF-A0AAY4E6W3-F1
#
_cell.length_a   1.000
_cell.length_b   1.000
_cell.length_c   1.000
_cell.angle_alpha   90.00
_cell.angle_beta   90.00
_cell.angle_gamma   90.00
#
_symmetry.space_group_name_H-M   'P 1'
#
loop_
_entity.id
_entity.type
_entity.pdbx_description
1 polymer ?
#
loop_
_entity_poly.entity_id
_entity_poly.type
_entity_poly.pdbx_seq_one_letter_code
_entity_poly.pdbx_strand_id
1 'polypeptide(L)'
;IWQQQLARQTAWRVSAARCGAGTRTRVVETLSRSLHLSPRTASLDQHRLASGFCRTDQITGESLSGAEIKDICDSLKENSVRLLSVRGCQLSDRDFGRVCRGVAESHSLAQLNLNLGVVSSIGRTKQLADALRANRSIQTLFLHGSPLLDAGLVALNTALSTHPSLVSLDLGDCMLGDEAVRLICGMLPPDGAKSGLRELTLSANPAISTNGWARLAVAVAHSSQLRVLNLDYNPLGDQIAGMLAVAVASSRSLEVLDLEGTGLTNQSAQIFLDMVENYPTCLRVLVLAENAISPELQQQISDLLSEGEEEDDKDGEAHGNAQSSREKIAWVPHSTPQAQRQCCIHK
;
A
#
# COMPACT_ATOMS: atom_id res chain seq x y z
N ILE A 1 -18.97 11.43 -29.66
CA ILE A 1 -18.86 10.73 -28.35
C ILE A 1 -17.44 10.17 -28.15
N TRP A 2 -16.92 9.31 -29.05
CA TRP A 2 -15.52 8.82 -28.97
C TRP A 2 -14.41 9.90 -29.05
N GLN A 3 -14.57 10.94 -29.88
CA GLN A 3 -13.62 12.06 -29.92
C GLN A 3 -13.71 12.99 -28.68
N GLN A 4 -14.85 13.03 -27.99
CA GLN A 4 -14.99 13.80 -26.73
C GLN A 4 -14.33 13.07 -25.55
N GLN A 5 -14.27 11.73 -25.55
CA GLN A 5 -13.50 10.95 -24.57
C GLN A 5 -11.99 11.08 -24.79
N LEU A 6 -11.50 11.10 -26.03
CA LEU A 6 -10.07 11.34 -26.32
C LEU A 6 -9.64 12.79 -25.99
N ALA A 7 -10.53 13.77 -26.20
CA ALA A 7 -10.30 15.17 -25.82
C ALA A 7 -10.26 15.35 -24.28
N ARG A 8 -11.07 14.59 -23.53
CA ARG A 8 -10.99 14.54 -22.06
C ARG A 8 -9.71 13.84 -21.57
N GLN A 9 -9.22 12.81 -22.26
CA GLN A 9 -7.94 12.15 -21.95
C GLN A 9 -6.72 13.07 -22.19
N THR A 10 -6.74 13.88 -23.24
CA THR A 10 -5.68 14.87 -23.50
C THR A 10 -5.78 16.08 -22.57
N ALA A 11 -7.00 16.53 -22.23
CA ALA A 11 -7.20 17.54 -21.20
C ALA A 11 -6.75 17.06 -19.81
N TRP A 12 -6.91 15.77 -19.48
CA TRP A 12 -6.39 15.20 -18.22
C TRP A 12 -4.86 15.12 -18.21
N ARG A 13 -4.22 14.73 -19.32
CA ARG A 13 -2.74 14.79 -19.46
C ARG A 13 -2.18 16.20 -19.38
N VAL A 14 -2.88 17.21 -19.90
CA VAL A 14 -2.48 18.62 -19.84
C VAL A 14 -2.82 19.27 -18.49
N SER A 15 -3.91 18.87 -17.84
CA SER A 15 -4.31 19.34 -16.52
C SER A 15 -3.45 18.71 -15.41
N ALA A 16 -3.08 17.44 -15.51
CA ALA A 16 -2.12 16.80 -14.60
C ALA A 16 -0.69 17.38 -14.71
N ALA A 17 -0.35 18.00 -15.86
CA ALA A 17 0.89 18.73 -16.06
C ALA A 17 0.82 20.21 -15.62
N ARG A 18 -0.39 20.79 -15.44
CA ARG A 18 -0.61 22.20 -15.03
C ARG A 18 -1.09 22.37 -13.60
N CYS A 19 -1.75 21.38 -13.02
CA CYS A 19 -2.05 21.32 -11.59
C CYS A 19 -0.78 20.87 -10.88
N GLY A 20 0.02 21.87 -10.49
CA GLY A 20 1.27 21.70 -9.76
C GLY A 20 1.13 20.80 -8.54
N ALA A 21 2.26 20.18 -8.21
CA ALA A 21 2.51 19.28 -7.10
C ALA A 21 2.31 19.89 -5.68
N GLY A 22 1.43 20.88 -5.52
CA GLY A 22 1.20 21.61 -4.26
C GLY A 22 -0.02 21.15 -3.45
N THR A 23 -0.89 20.29 -3.99
CA THR A 23 -2.08 19.78 -3.28
C THR A 23 -2.06 18.28 -3.02
N ARG A 24 -1.15 17.53 -3.65
CA ARG A 24 -1.12 16.05 -3.60
C ARG A 24 -0.36 15.46 -2.40
N THR A 25 0.34 16.28 -1.62
CA THR A 25 0.94 15.86 -0.34
C THR A 25 -0.06 15.94 0.81
N ARG A 26 -1.21 16.60 0.63
CA ARG A 26 -2.13 16.82 1.75
C ARG A 26 -2.84 15.56 2.22
N VAL A 27 -3.20 14.59 1.38
CA VAL A 27 -3.96 13.42 1.90
C VAL A 27 -3.08 12.54 2.79
N VAL A 28 -1.81 12.32 2.40
CA VAL A 28 -0.84 11.59 3.24
C VAL A 28 -0.41 12.39 4.48
N GLU A 29 -0.32 13.73 4.40
CA GLU A 29 -0.06 14.60 5.56
C GLU A 29 -1.28 14.82 6.47
N THR A 30 -2.51 14.73 5.95
CA THR A 30 -3.75 14.97 6.72
C THR A 30 -4.07 13.76 7.60
N LEU A 31 -3.72 12.54 7.16
CA LEU A 31 -3.81 11.34 8.02
C LEU A 31 -2.76 11.31 9.13
N SER A 32 -1.65 12.04 8.98
CA SER A 32 -0.68 12.27 10.07
C SER A 32 -1.14 13.34 11.08
N ARG A 33 -2.23 14.07 10.82
CA ARG A 33 -2.72 15.17 11.69
C ARG A 33 -3.85 14.77 12.65
N SER A 34 -4.47 13.60 12.48
CA SER A 34 -5.58 13.16 13.35
C SER A 34 -5.15 12.43 14.62
N LEU A 35 -3.86 12.10 14.78
CA LEU A 35 -3.33 11.60 16.05
C LEU A 35 -2.80 12.78 16.87
N HIS A 36 -3.48 13.09 17.98
CA HIS A 36 -3.11 14.12 18.93
C HIS A 36 -1.71 13.88 19.54
N LEU A 37 -0.69 14.47 18.92
CA LEU A 37 0.57 14.80 19.58
C LEU A 37 0.71 16.33 19.60
N SER A 38 0.88 16.86 20.80
CA SER A 38 0.80 18.29 21.14
C SER A 38 1.69 19.21 20.26
N PRO A 39 1.25 20.45 19.96
CA PRO A 39 1.95 21.36 19.06
C PRO A 39 3.02 22.15 19.81
N ARG A 40 4.24 21.60 19.90
CA ARG A 40 5.44 22.39 20.21
C ARG A 40 6.64 21.90 19.43
N THR A 41 6.70 22.30 18.16
CA THR A 41 7.92 22.71 17.42
C THR A 41 7.57 22.90 15.94
N ALA A 42 6.83 23.95 15.62
CA ALA A 42 6.71 24.46 14.26
C ALA A 42 7.20 25.92 14.27
N SER A 43 8.52 26.12 14.16
CA SER A 43 9.15 27.41 13.76
C SER A 43 10.69 27.43 13.87
N LEU A 44 11.39 26.33 14.09
CA LEU A 44 12.84 26.33 14.26
C LEU A 44 13.53 25.23 13.43
N ASP A 45 13.38 25.28 12.10
CA ASP A 45 14.24 24.50 11.18
C ASP A 45 14.54 25.27 9.87
N GLN A 46 14.90 26.55 10.01
CA GLN A 46 15.57 27.30 8.94
C GLN A 46 17.00 27.74 9.28
N HIS A 47 17.53 27.39 10.45
CA HIS A 47 18.90 27.72 10.82
C HIS A 47 19.52 26.68 11.76
N ARG A 48 19.76 25.46 11.28
CA ARG A 48 20.75 24.52 11.85
C ARG A 48 20.98 23.27 10.97
N LEU A 49 21.32 23.48 9.71
CA LEU A 49 22.02 22.47 8.89
C LEU A 49 23.45 22.93 8.64
N ALA A 50 24.24 22.91 9.70
CA ALA A 50 25.69 22.87 9.60
C ALA A 50 26.13 21.66 10.43
N SER A 51 26.77 20.69 9.75
CA SER A 51 27.35 19.43 10.24
C SER A 51 26.38 18.26 10.54
N GLY A 52 26.39 17.25 9.66
CA GLY A 52 25.78 15.93 9.90
C GLY A 52 25.08 15.35 8.66
N PHE A 53 25.81 14.63 7.81
CA PHE A 53 25.35 14.02 6.56
C PHE A 53 24.16 13.05 6.77
N CYS A 54 22.96 13.44 6.33
CA CYS A 54 21.86 12.54 5.99
C CYS A 54 21.34 13.01 4.62
N ARG A 55 21.88 12.46 3.52
CA ARG A 55 21.51 12.87 2.15
C ARG A 55 20.21 12.18 1.75
N THR A 56 19.13 12.96 1.69
CA THR A 56 17.95 12.66 0.89
C THR A 56 18.21 13.16 -0.53
N ASP A 57 18.73 12.31 -1.42
CA ASP A 57 18.91 12.67 -2.82
C ASP A 57 17.55 12.61 -3.53
N GLN A 58 16.82 13.73 -3.48
CA GLN A 58 15.62 13.98 -4.29
C GLN A 58 16.06 14.68 -5.58
N ILE A 59 16.18 13.93 -6.68
CA ILE A 59 16.41 14.52 -8.00
C ILE A 59 15.11 14.35 -8.78
N THR A 60 14.46 15.46 -9.10
CA THR A 60 13.16 15.46 -9.79
C THR A 60 13.28 16.12 -11.16
N GLY A 61 12.92 15.40 -12.23
CA GLY A 61 12.62 15.99 -13.54
C GLY A 61 13.81 16.43 -14.41
N GLU A 62 15.05 16.28 -13.95
CA GLU A 62 16.25 16.62 -14.72
C GLU A 62 16.91 15.36 -15.32
N SER A 63 17.65 15.55 -16.41
CA SER A 63 18.49 14.50 -16.99
C SER A 63 19.67 14.28 -16.04
N LEU A 64 19.75 13.11 -15.43
CA LEU A 64 20.85 12.79 -14.52
C LEU A 64 22.16 12.67 -15.32
N SER A 65 23.15 13.46 -14.92
CA SER A 65 24.50 13.39 -15.47
C SER A 65 25.17 12.08 -15.06
N GLY A 66 26.14 11.62 -15.86
CA GLY A 66 26.89 10.40 -15.55
C GLY A 66 27.66 10.47 -14.21
N ALA A 67 27.98 11.67 -13.73
CA ALA A 67 28.60 11.87 -12.42
C ALA A 67 27.58 11.63 -11.29
N GLU A 68 26.38 12.19 -11.39
CA GLU A 68 25.31 11.97 -10.39
C GLU A 68 24.91 10.50 -10.31
N ILE A 69 24.82 9.80 -11.45
CA ILE A 69 24.55 8.36 -11.47
C ILE A 69 25.65 7.58 -10.74
N LYS A 70 26.91 7.98 -10.92
CA LYS A 70 28.02 7.33 -10.24
C LYS A 70 27.92 7.58 -8.73
N ASP A 71 27.65 8.80 -8.30
CA ASP A 71 27.52 9.16 -6.89
C ASP A 71 26.35 8.42 -6.23
N ILE A 72 25.21 8.28 -6.92
CA ILE A 72 24.08 7.46 -6.46
C ILE A 72 24.52 6.00 -6.28
N CYS A 73 25.21 5.43 -7.28
CA CYS A 73 25.67 4.05 -7.21
C CYS A 73 26.68 3.81 -6.08
N ASP A 74 27.60 4.75 -5.87
CA ASP A 74 28.61 4.66 -4.82
C ASP A 74 27.93 4.80 -3.43
N SER A 75 26.98 5.73 -3.27
CA SER A 75 26.20 5.90 -2.03
C SER A 75 25.33 4.67 -1.69
N LEU A 76 24.73 4.02 -2.70
CA LEU A 76 23.98 2.79 -2.52
C LEU A 76 24.85 1.63 -2.02
N LYS A 77 26.08 1.51 -2.55
CA LYS A 77 27.05 0.48 -2.15
C LYS A 77 27.62 0.72 -0.76
N GLU A 78 27.86 1.97 -0.42
CA GLU A 78 28.31 2.37 0.91
C GLU A 78 27.22 2.23 1.98
N ASN A 79 25.98 1.89 1.59
CA ASN A 79 24.83 1.76 2.48
C ASN A 79 24.55 3.04 3.29
N SER A 80 24.85 4.20 2.69
CA SER A 80 24.65 5.51 3.30
C SER A 80 23.25 6.08 3.06
N VAL A 81 22.48 5.45 2.15
CA VAL A 81 21.15 5.91 1.71
C VAL A 81 20.06 4.99 2.24
N ARG A 82 19.01 5.57 2.85
CA ARG A 82 17.79 4.85 3.26
C ARG A 82 16.61 5.09 2.33
N LEU A 83 16.59 6.21 1.61
CA LEU A 83 15.56 6.59 0.66
C LEU A 83 16.23 7.09 -0.61
N LEU A 84 15.89 6.48 -1.74
CA LEU A 84 16.32 6.93 -3.07
C LEU A 84 15.09 7.33 -3.89
N SER A 85 15.09 8.55 -4.41
CA SER A 85 14.09 9.01 -5.36
C SER A 85 14.74 9.50 -6.64
N VAL A 86 14.40 8.85 -7.75
CA VAL A 86 14.75 9.30 -9.11
C VAL A 86 13.48 9.59 -9.92
N ARG A 87 12.46 10.10 -9.23
CA ARG A 87 11.12 10.36 -9.78
C ARG A 87 11.20 11.24 -11.03
N GLY A 88 10.62 10.76 -12.13
CA GLY A 88 10.56 11.50 -13.39
C GLY A 88 11.92 11.83 -14.02
N CYS A 89 13.01 11.20 -13.54
CA CYS A 89 14.34 11.43 -14.10
C CYS A 89 14.46 10.74 -15.47
N GLN A 90 15.12 11.42 -16.40
CA GLN A 90 15.46 10.82 -17.68
C GLN A 90 16.75 10.03 -17.54
N LEU A 91 16.61 8.70 -17.49
CA LEU A 91 17.72 7.75 -17.46
C LEU A 91 17.84 7.05 -18.80
N SER A 92 19.08 6.77 -19.24
CA SER A 92 19.31 5.77 -20.28
C SER A 92 19.09 4.36 -19.71
N ASP A 93 18.79 3.37 -20.54
CA ASP A 93 18.64 1.98 -20.08
C ASP A 93 19.94 1.43 -19.43
N ARG A 94 21.09 1.95 -19.87
CA ARG A 94 22.40 1.61 -19.29
C ARG A 94 22.53 2.18 -17.88
N ASP A 95 22.13 3.43 -17.67
CA ASP A 95 22.25 4.10 -16.38
C ASP A 95 21.20 3.60 -15.40
N PHE A 96 19.97 3.33 -15.86
CA PHE A 96 18.97 2.62 -15.06
C PHE A 96 19.50 1.24 -14.60
N GLY A 97 20.14 0.49 -15.49
CA GLY A 97 20.79 -0.78 -15.13
C GLY A 97 21.91 -0.64 -14.09
N ARG A 98 22.66 0.47 -14.09
CA ARG A 98 23.68 0.78 -13.07
C ARG A 98 23.03 1.04 -11.71
N VAL A 99 21.98 1.86 -11.68
CA VAL A 99 21.22 2.13 -10.46
C VAL A 99 20.62 0.84 -9.91
N CYS A 100 20.00 0.00 -10.76
CA CYS A 100 19.48 -1.31 -10.36
C CYS A 100 20.56 -2.22 -9.75
N ARG A 101 21.79 -2.22 -10.29
CA ARG A 101 22.90 -2.96 -9.67
C ARG A 101 23.25 -2.41 -8.29
N GLY A 102 23.31 -1.09 -8.13
CA GLY A 102 23.51 -0.46 -6.82
C GLY A 102 22.40 -0.82 -5.83
N VAL A 103 21.15 -0.81 -6.28
CA VAL A 103 19.98 -1.22 -5.47
C VAL A 103 20.09 -2.69 -5.04
N ALA A 104 20.53 -3.57 -5.94
CA ALA A 104 20.72 -5.00 -5.65
C ALA A 104 21.75 -5.24 -4.54
N GLU A 105 22.79 -4.40 -4.47
CA GLU A 105 23.90 -4.48 -3.51
C GLU A 105 23.63 -3.70 -2.20
N SER A 106 22.54 -2.91 -2.13
CA SER A 106 22.24 -2.07 -0.98
C SER A 106 21.48 -2.80 0.12
N HIS A 107 21.95 -2.64 1.36
CA HIS A 107 21.41 -3.26 2.57
C HIS A 107 20.70 -2.24 3.49
N SER A 108 20.83 -0.94 3.22
CA SER A 108 20.21 0.14 4.01
C SER A 108 18.98 0.75 3.36
N LEU A 109 18.79 0.54 2.05
CA LEU A 109 17.75 1.20 1.27
C LEU A 109 16.36 0.66 1.64
N ALA A 110 15.62 1.44 2.42
CA ALA A 110 14.26 1.09 2.85
C ALA A 110 13.21 1.54 1.84
N GLN A 111 13.42 2.66 1.14
CA GLN A 111 12.43 3.23 0.23
C GLN A 111 13.03 3.54 -1.14
N LEU A 112 12.37 3.06 -2.19
CA LEU A 112 12.76 3.29 -3.58
C LEU A 112 11.60 3.91 -4.36
N ASN A 113 11.80 5.13 -4.83
CA ASN A 113 10.79 5.86 -5.61
C ASN A 113 11.24 6.03 -7.06
N LEU A 114 10.56 5.31 -7.96
CA LEU A 114 10.78 5.28 -9.41
C LEU A 114 9.55 5.82 -10.18
N ASN A 115 8.75 6.66 -9.53
CA ASN A 115 7.52 7.18 -10.11
C ASN A 115 7.78 7.99 -11.40
N LEU A 116 6.74 8.09 -12.23
CA LEU A 116 6.67 8.88 -13.47
C LEU A 116 7.63 8.37 -14.56
N GLY A 117 7.30 7.22 -15.14
CA GLY A 117 7.92 6.76 -16.40
C GLY A 117 9.39 6.37 -16.33
N VAL A 118 9.98 6.24 -15.14
CA VAL A 118 11.34 5.72 -14.98
C VAL A 118 11.40 4.27 -15.42
N VAL A 119 10.39 3.47 -15.05
CA VAL A 119 10.22 2.08 -15.49
C VAL A 119 9.30 2.04 -16.72
N SER A 120 9.79 2.56 -17.84
CA SER A 120 9.02 2.76 -19.09
C SER A 120 9.04 1.60 -20.08
N SER A 121 9.82 0.54 -19.83
CA SER A 121 9.96 -0.58 -20.74
C SER A 121 10.07 -1.91 -20.01
N ILE A 122 9.66 -3.00 -20.65
CA ILE A 122 9.80 -4.36 -20.10
C ILE A 122 11.26 -4.72 -19.78
N GLY A 123 12.23 -4.13 -20.51
CA GLY A 123 13.65 -4.29 -20.23
C GLY A 123 14.03 -3.71 -18.87
N ARG A 124 13.57 -2.49 -18.55
CA ARG A 124 13.75 -1.87 -17.23
C ARG A 124 13.00 -2.64 -16.15
N THR A 125 11.78 -3.07 -16.43
CA THR A 125 11.01 -3.88 -15.49
C THR A 125 11.75 -5.16 -15.09
N LYS A 126 12.41 -5.85 -16.04
CA LYS A 126 13.24 -7.02 -15.76
C LYS A 126 14.49 -6.67 -14.94
N GLN A 127 15.19 -5.58 -15.29
CA GLN A 127 16.35 -5.12 -14.51
C GLN A 127 15.98 -4.79 -13.07
N LEU A 128 14.82 -4.16 -12.85
CA LEU A 128 14.28 -3.90 -11.52
C LEU A 128 13.91 -5.20 -10.80
N ALA A 129 13.25 -6.14 -11.47
CA ALA A 129 12.92 -7.44 -10.88
C ALA A 129 14.18 -8.19 -10.42
N ASP A 130 15.26 -8.16 -11.21
CA ASP A 130 16.53 -8.79 -10.86
C ASP A 130 17.18 -8.11 -9.65
N ALA A 131 17.13 -6.78 -9.57
CA ALA A 131 17.62 -6.03 -8.43
C ALA A 131 16.85 -6.34 -7.15
N LEU A 132 15.52 -6.34 -7.21
CA LEU A 132 14.64 -6.66 -6.08
C LEU A 132 14.82 -8.11 -5.61
N ARG A 133 15.14 -9.06 -6.51
CA ARG A 133 15.39 -10.45 -6.12
C ARG A 133 16.66 -10.62 -5.29
N ALA A 134 17.66 -9.76 -5.49
CA ALA A 134 18.88 -9.75 -4.70
C ALA A 134 18.74 -8.90 -3.44
N ASN A 135 18.01 -7.79 -3.51
CA ASN A 135 17.78 -6.89 -2.40
C ASN A 135 16.99 -7.57 -1.27
N ARG A 136 17.27 -7.16 -0.03
CA ARG A 136 16.63 -7.66 1.19
C ARG A 136 16.17 -6.53 2.13
N SER A 137 16.41 -5.28 1.76
CA SER A 137 16.26 -4.10 2.63
C SER A 137 15.04 -3.24 2.27
N ILE A 138 14.58 -3.28 1.03
CA ILE A 138 13.47 -2.45 0.55
C ILE A 138 12.16 -2.86 1.23
N GLN A 139 11.50 -1.85 1.78
CA GLN A 139 10.22 -1.92 2.48
C GLN A 139 9.11 -1.23 1.68
N THR A 140 9.45 -0.13 1.01
CA THR A 140 8.50 0.66 0.22
C THR A 140 8.99 0.84 -1.21
N LEU A 141 8.15 0.48 -2.18
CA LEU A 141 8.43 0.64 -3.60
C LEU A 141 7.33 1.47 -4.27
N PHE A 142 7.73 2.60 -4.87
CA PHE A 142 6.82 3.44 -5.64
C PHE A 142 7.10 3.31 -7.14
N LEU A 143 6.08 2.92 -7.90
CA LEU A 143 6.12 2.76 -9.36
C LEU A 143 5.03 3.57 -10.09
N HIS A 144 4.34 4.48 -9.38
CA HIS A 144 3.22 5.25 -9.90
C HIS A 144 3.51 5.92 -11.24
N GLY A 145 2.59 5.83 -12.20
CA GLY A 145 2.73 6.43 -13.53
C GLY A 145 3.83 5.76 -14.37
N SER A 146 4.15 4.49 -14.10
CA SER A 146 5.01 3.67 -14.96
C SER A 146 4.14 2.71 -15.78
N PRO A 147 4.20 2.72 -17.12
CA PRO A 147 3.34 1.88 -17.95
C PRO A 147 3.80 0.42 -17.91
N LEU A 148 3.54 -0.27 -16.78
CA LEU A 148 3.94 -1.65 -16.57
C LEU A 148 3.08 -2.59 -17.41
N LEU A 149 1.78 -2.33 -17.51
CA LEU A 149 0.78 -3.27 -18.02
C LEU A 149 0.84 -4.60 -17.24
N ASP A 150 -0.02 -5.56 -17.61
CA ASP A 150 0.00 -6.90 -17.01
C ASP A 150 1.35 -7.60 -17.23
N ALA A 151 1.95 -7.45 -18.42
CA ALA A 151 3.23 -8.09 -18.76
C ALA A 151 4.39 -7.60 -17.89
N GLY A 152 4.42 -6.31 -17.55
CA GLY A 152 5.43 -5.75 -16.65
C GLY A 152 5.25 -6.27 -15.22
N LEU A 153 4.01 -6.32 -14.72
CA LEU A 153 3.78 -6.85 -13.38
C LEU A 153 4.06 -8.35 -13.29
N VAL A 154 3.79 -9.14 -14.33
CA VAL A 154 4.22 -10.55 -14.43
C VAL A 154 5.73 -10.68 -14.23
N ALA A 155 6.52 -9.80 -14.86
CA ALA A 155 7.98 -9.82 -14.71
C ALA A 155 8.42 -9.46 -13.28
N LEU A 156 7.81 -8.45 -12.66
CA LEU A 156 8.10 -8.02 -11.29
C LEU A 156 7.63 -9.03 -10.23
N ASN A 157 6.51 -9.72 -10.47
CA ASN A 157 5.87 -10.57 -9.48
C ASN A 157 6.80 -11.67 -8.96
N THR A 158 7.71 -12.17 -9.80
CA THR A 158 8.72 -13.16 -9.39
C THR A 158 9.63 -12.67 -8.27
N ALA A 159 9.86 -11.36 -8.19
CA ALA A 159 10.65 -10.72 -7.14
C ALA A 159 9.76 -10.19 -6.00
N LEU A 160 8.64 -9.53 -6.31
CA LEU A 160 7.78 -8.90 -5.30
C LEU A 160 7.11 -9.91 -4.38
N SER A 161 6.55 -11.00 -4.92
CA SER A 161 5.79 -12.00 -4.14
C SER A 161 6.63 -12.79 -3.13
N THR A 162 7.95 -12.74 -3.26
CA THR A 162 8.89 -13.44 -2.36
C THR A 162 9.83 -12.47 -1.63
N HIS A 163 9.61 -11.16 -1.79
CA HIS A 163 10.47 -10.16 -1.18
C HIS A 163 10.29 -10.19 0.36
N PRO A 164 11.37 -10.36 1.15
CA PRO A 164 11.24 -10.68 2.57
C PRO A 164 10.85 -9.49 3.46
N SER A 165 10.94 -8.26 2.94
CA SER A 165 10.74 -7.05 3.73
C SER A 165 9.79 -6.04 3.09
N LEU A 166 9.22 -6.35 1.92
CA LEU A 166 8.33 -5.42 1.22
C LEU A 166 7.00 -5.34 1.97
N VAL A 167 6.62 -4.14 2.39
CA VAL A 167 5.38 -3.86 3.13
C VAL A 167 4.47 -2.88 2.40
N SER A 168 5.02 -2.02 1.55
CA SER A 168 4.26 -0.96 0.87
C SER A 168 4.59 -0.93 -0.61
N LEU A 169 3.54 -0.96 -1.45
CA LEU A 169 3.66 -1.03 -2.89
C LEU A 169 2.66 -0.08 -3.57
N ASP A 170 3.20 0.86 -4.35
CA ASP A 170 2.41 1.79 -5.15
C ASP A 170 2.51 1.46 -6.64
N LEU A 171 1.37 1.08 -7.21
CA LEU A 171 1.17 0.73 -8.62
C LEU A 171 0.06 1.59 -9.25
N GLY A 172 -0.14 2.82 -8.78
CA GLY A 172 -1.12 3.73 -9.37
C GLY A 172 -0.75 4.17 -10.79
N ASP A 173 -1.72 4.39 -11.67
CA ASP A 173 -1.53 4.80 -13.07
C ASP A 173 -0.50 3.92 -13.83
N CYS A 174 -0.54 2.61 -13.59
CA CYS A 174 0.39 1.64 -14.18
C CYS A 174 -0.18 0.89 -15.39
N MET A 175 -1.39 1.27 -15.83
CA MET A 175 -2.15 0.63 -16.91
C MET A 175 -2.39 -0.87 -16.66
N LEU A 176 -2.66 -1.25 -15.41
CA LEU A 176 -2.89 -2.63 -15.00
C LEU A 176 -4.27 -3.13 -15.43
N GLY A 177 -4.38 -4.44 -15.69
CA GLY A 177 -5.61 -5.17 -15.94
C GLY A 177 -5.83 -6.32 -14.97
N ASP A 178 -6.78 -7.20 -15.30
CA ASP A 178 -7.23 -8.27 -14.39
C ASP A 178 -6.14 -9.31 -14.06
N GLU A 179 -5.20 -9.54 -14.97
CA GLU A 179 -4.11 -10.49 -14.75
C GLU A 179 -3.10 -9.93 -13.74
N ALA A 180 -2.79 -8.64 -13.80
CA ALA A 180 -2.01 -7.97 -12.78
C ALA A 180 -2.68 -8.08 -11.40
N VAL A 181 -3.99 -7.83 -11.31
CA VAL A 181 -4.72 -7.94 -10.04
C VAL A 181 -4.68 -9.37 -9.48
N ARG A 182 -4.73 -10.39 -10.35
CA ARG A 182 -4.55 -11.79 -9.94
C ARG A 182 -3.24 -12.01 -9.18
N LEU A 183 -2.16 -11.41 -9.66
CA LEU A 183 -0.83 -11.51 -9.06
C LEU A 183 -0.76 -10.73 -7.74
N ILE A 184 -1.35 -9.53 -7.72
CA ILE A 184 -1.43 -8.70 -6.51
C ILE A 184 -2.18 -9.40 -5.38
N CYS A 185 -3.26 -10.11 -5.68
CA CYS A 185 -3.98 -10.93 -4.69
C CYS A 185 -3.07 -11.98 -4.04
N GLY A 186 -2.09 -12.50 -4.77
CA GLY A 186 -1.09 -13.44 -4.24
C GLY A 186 -0.10 -12.81 -3.24
N MET A 187 0.00 -11.47 -3.21
CA MET A 187 0.81 -10.70 -2.26
C MET A 187 0.00 -10.25 -1.02
N LEU A 188 -1.28 -10.64 -0.95
CA LEU A 188 -2.18 -10.41 0.17
C LEU A 188 -2.54 -11.75 0.83
N PRO A 189 -1.58 -12.42 1.51
CA PRO A 189 -1.83 -13.74 2.09
C PRO A 189 -2.93 -13.67 3.17
N PRO A 190 -3.76 -14.73 3.27
CA PRO A 190 -4.85 -14.76 4.22
C PRO A 190 -4.35 -14.88 5.67
N ASP A 191 -3.20 -15.51 5.88
CA ASP A 191 -2.56 -15.68 7.17
C ASP A 191 -1.21 -14.94 7.25
N GLY A 192 -0.74 -14.70 8.47
CA GLY A 192 0.56 -14.09 8.74
C GLY A 192 1.75 -15.02 8.48
N ALA A 193 1.53 -16.19 7.87
CA ALA A 193 2.58 -17.19 7.65
C ALA A 193 3.60 -16.75 6.58
N LYS A 194 3.19 -15.85 5.67
CA LYS A 194 4.04 -15.24 4.64
C LYS A 194 4.10 -13.74 4.84
N SER A 195 5.24 -13.13 4.49
CA SER A 195 5.31 -11.67 4.37
C SER A 195 4.29 -11.21 3.33
N GLY A 196 3.43 -10.27 3.71
CA GLY A 196 2.40 -9.69 2.86
C GLY A 196 2.48 -8.16 2.85
N LEU A 197 1.78 -7.55 1.89
CA LEU A 197 1.66 -6.10 1.84
C LEU A 197 0.77 -5.60 2.98
N ARG A 198 1.20 -4.50 3.60
CA ARG A 198 0.43 -3.69 4.55
C ARG A 198 -0.19 -2.47 3.88
N GLU A 199 0.43 -1.97 2.82
CA GLU A 199 -0.06 -0.82 2.08
C GLU A 199 -0.03 -1.13 0.58
N LEU A 200 -1.16 -0.88 -0.09
CA LEU A 200 -1.32 -1.12 -1.52
C LEU A 200 -2.04 0.05 -2.17
N THR A 201 -1.43 0.62 -3.21
CA THR A 201 -2.04 1.68 -4.03
C THR A 201 -2.24 1.16 -5.46
N LEU A 202 -3.49 1.19 -5.93
CA LEU A 202 -3.91 0.80 -7.28
C LEU A 202 -4.69 1.90 -8.00
N SER A 203 -4.51 3.15 -7.58
CA SER A 203 -5.17 4.33 -8.11
C SER A 203 -5.10 4.43 -9.63
N ALA A 204 -6.14 4.95 -10.28
CA ALA A 204 -6.13 5.26 -11.71
C ALA A 204 -5.67 4.11 -12.66
N ASN A 205 -6.14 2.89 -12.43
CA ASN A 205 -5.98 1.73 -13.32
C ASN A 205 -7.33 1.34 -13.99
N PRO A 206 -7.81 2.13 -14.97
CA PRO A 206 -9.15 1.97 -15.54
C PRO A 206 -9.34 0.71 -16.40
N ALA A 207 -8.27 -0.01 -16.71
CA ALA A 207 -8.33 -1.24 -17.50
C ALA A 207 -8.68 -2.48 -16.65
N ILE A 208 -8.70 -2.35 -15.32
CA ILE A 208 -9.17 -3.40 -14.41
C ILE A 208 -10.70 -3.49 -14.53
N SER A 209 -11.19 -4.69 -14.84
CA SER A 209 -12.62 -4.96 -14.97
C SER A 209 -13.27 -5.18 -13.61
N THR A 210 -14.61 -5.25 -13.61
CA THR A 210 -15.39 -5.64 -12.43
C THR A 210 -14.96 -7.01 -11.86
N ASN A 211 -14.53 -7.95 -12.71
CA ASN A 211 -14.01 -9.24 -12.25
C ASN A 211 -12.66 -9.12 -11.53
N GLY A 212 -11.79 -8.24 -12.02
CA GLY A 212 -10.53 -7.91 -11.37
C GLY A 212 -10.77 -7.34 -9.98
N TRP A 213 -11.65 -6.34 -9.87
CA TRP A 213 -11.98 -5.73 -8.58
C TRP A 213 -12.70 -6.67 -7.63
N ALA A 214 -13.63 -7.50 -8.12
CA ALA A 214 -14.29 -8.51 -7.30
C ALA A 214 -13.27 -9.51 -6.70
N ARG A 215 -12.26 -9.91 -7.49
CA ARG A 215 -11.16 -10.76 -7.00
C ARG A 215 -10.35 -10.05 -5.92
N LEU A 216 -10.05 -8.77 -6.10
CA LEU A 216 -9.34 -7.98 -5.10
C LEU A 216 -10.15 -7.88 -3.80
N ALA A 217 -11.46 -7.62 -3.88
CA ALA A 217 -12.33 -7.56 -2.71
C ALA A 217 -12.30 -8.85 -1.90
N VAL A 218 -12.35 -10.02 -2.57
CA VAL A 218 -12.20 -11.32 -1.91
C VAL A 218 -10.82 -11.47 -1.24
N ALA A 219 -9.74 -11.03 -1.88
CA ALA A 219 -8.41 -11.08 -1.28
C ALA A 219 -8.28 -10.17 -0.05
N VAL A 220 -8.83 -8.95 -0.12
CA VAL A 220 -8.86 -7.98 1.00
C VAL A 220 -9.65 -8.52 2.19
N ALA A 221 -10.79 -9.17 1.93
CA ALA A 221 -11.63 -9.77 2.98
C ALA A 221 -10.88 -10.81 3.83
N HIS A 222 -9.96 -11.54 3.21
CA HIS A 222 -9.20 -12.60 3.88
C HIS A 222 -7.82 -12.14 4.35
N SER A 223 -7.32 -11.00 3.87
CA SER A 223 -5.98 -10.52 4.24
C SER A 223 -5.89 -10.22 5.74
N SER A 224 -4.82 -10.72 6.37
CA SER A 224 -4.52 -10.47 7.79
C SER A 224 -3.51 -9.35 8.02
N GLN A 225 -2.98 -8.76 6.95
CA GLN A 225 -1.85 -7.81 7.02
C GLN A 225 -2.14 -6.45 6.38
N LEU A 226 -3.06 -6.37 5.41
CA LEU A 226 -3.33 -5.14 4.68
C LEU A 226 -4.02 -4.10 5.57
N ARG A 227 -3.35 -2.98 5.80
CA ARG A 227 -3.82 -1.85 6.61
C ARG A 227 -4.35 -0.71 5.75
N VAL A 228 -3.70 -0.42 4.63
CA VAL A 228 -4.03 0.71 3.75
C VAL A 228 -4.28 0.22 2.34
N LEU A 229 -5.42 0.58 1.78
CA LEU A 229 -5.80 0.28 0.40
C LEU A 229 -6.29 1.55 -0.30
N ASN A 230 -5.58 1.98 -1.34
CA ASN A 230 -5.96 3.13 -2.15
C ASN A 230 -6.42 2.69 -3.53
N LEU A 231 -7.70 2.95 -3.85
CA LEU A 231 -8.35 2.59 -5.11
C LEU A 231 -8.90 3.83 -5.85
N ASP A 232 -8.49 5.03 -5.47
CA ASP A 232 -8.95 6.29 -6.01
C ASP A 232 -8.85 6.38 -7.54
N TYR A 233 -9.75 7.15 -8.14
CA TYR A 233 -9.83 7.36 -9.59
C TYR A 233 -9.97 6.09 -10.44
N ASN A 234 -10.53 5.01 -9.88
CA ASN A 234 -10.92 3.81 -10.62
C ASN A 234 -12.45 3.75 -10.84
N PRO A 235 -12.96 3.39 -12.03
CA PRO A 235 -14.40 3.29 -12.26
C PRO A 235 -14.98 2.01 -11.62
N LEU A 236 -15.10 1.99 -10.29
CA LEU A 236 -15.58 0.83 -9.53
C LEU A 236 -17.10 0.68 -9.65
N GLY A 237 -17.81 1.80 -9.45
CA GLY A 237 -19.27 1.83 -9.36
C GLY A 237 -19.84 1.12 -8.12
N ASP A 238 -21.15 1.29 -7.90
CA ASP A 238 -21.81 0.84 -6.66
C ASP A 238 -21.77 -0.68 -6.44
N GLN A 239 -21.76 -1.48 -7.52
CA GLN A 239 -21.70 -2.94 -7.41
C GLN A 239 -20.40 -3.40 -6.74
N ILE A 240 -19.25 -2.88 -7.18
CA ILE A 240 -17.95 -3.23 -6.60
C ILE A 240 -17.78 -2.62 -5.22
N ALA A 241 -18.29 -1.41 -5.00
CA ALA A 241 -18.31 -0.79 -3.69
C ALA A 241 -19.05 -1.63 -2.64
N GLY A 242 -20.19 -2.22 -3.00
CA GLY A 242 -20.90 -3.17 -2.13
C GLY A 242 -20.06 -4.41 -1.80
N MET A 243 -19.31 -4.95 -2.76
CA MET A 243 -18.38 -6.06 -2.50
C MET A 243 -17.24 -5.65 -1.58
N LEU A 244 -16.71 -4.43 -1.75
CA LEU A 244 -15.68 -3.88 -0.89
C LEU A 244 -16.21 -3.64 0.52
N ALA A 245 -17.44 -3.16 0.70
CA ALA A 245 -18.04 -3.03 2.03
C ALA A 245 -18.12 -4.37 2.77
N VAL A 246 -18.55 -5.44 2.08
CA VAL A 246 -18.54 -6.81 2.65
C VAL A 246 -17.11 -7.27 2.98
N ALA A 247 -16.14 -6.96 2.12
CA ALA A 247 -14.75 -7.29 2.36
C ALA A 247 -14.17 -6.56 3.58
N VAL A 248 -14.49 -5.27 3.74
CA VAL A 248 -14.10 -4.44 4.88
C VAL A 248 -14.72 -4.97 6.17
N ALA A 249 -16.00 -5.32 6.16
CA ALA A 249 -16.69 -5.92 7.32
C ALA A 249 -16.04 -7.24 7.77
N SER A 250 -15.46 -7.99 6.82
CA SER A 250 -14.80 -9.27 7.08
C SER A 250 -13.32 -9.12 7.47
N SER A 251 -12.69 -8.02 7.03
CA SER A 251 -11.28 -7.77 7.27
C SER A 251 -11.02 -7.41 8.73
N ARG A 252 -9.96 -7.98 9.30
CA ARG A 252 -9.50 -7.69 10.66
C ARG A 252 -8.23 -6.84 10.71
N SER A 253 -7.85 -6.28 9.56
CA SER A 253 -6.61 -5.52 9.44
C SER A 253 -6.77 -4.21 8.69
N LEU A 254 -7.74 -4.07 7.78
CA LEU A 254 -7.85 -2.86 6.99
C LEU A 254 -8.32 -1.68 7.85
N GLU A 255 -7.51 -0.62 7.86
CA GLU A 255 -7.71 0.61 8.65
C GLU A 255 -8.05 1.81 7.77
N VAL A 256 -7.49 1.85 6.56
CA VAL A 256 -7.66 2.97 5.62
C VAL A 256 -8.09 2.42 4.26
N LEU A 257 -9.21 2.95 3.77
CA LEU A 257 -9.72 2.67 2.43
C LEU A 257 -9.99 4.00 1.71
N ASP A 258 -9.30 4.20 0.58
CA ASP A 258 -9.52 5.35 -0.28
C ASP A 258 -10.31 4.95 -1.53
N LEU A 259 -11.50 5.55 -1.69
CA LEU A 259 -12.42 5.39 -2.81
C LEU A 259 -12.72 6.73 -3.49
N GLU A 260 -11.83 7.74 -3.37
CA GLU A 260 -12.00 9.04 -4.00
C GLU A 260 -12.22 8.92 -5.52
N GLY A 261 -13.25 9.59 -6.04
CA GLY A 261 -13.48 9.66 -7.48
C GLY A 261 -13.73 8.31 -8.16
N THR A 262 -14.32 7.33 -7.46
CA THR A 262 -14.54 5.96 -7.97
C THR A 262 -15.92 5.72 -8.60
N GLY A 263 -16.72 6.77 -8.74
CA GLY A 263 -18.04 6.72 -9.37
C GLY A 263 -19.14 6.17 -8.45
N LEU A 264 -18.98 6.39 -7.14
CA LEU A 264 -19.93 5.95 -6.12
C LEU A 264 -21.12 6.90 -6.02
N THR A 265 -22.27 6.35 -5.65
CA THR A 265 -23.49 7.09 -5.36
C THR A 265 -23.91 6.94 -3.90
N ASN A 266 -24.96 7.64 -3.49
CA ASN A 266 -25.59 7.44 -2.18
C ASN A 266 -25.97 5.98 -1.87
N GLN A 267 -26.18 5.14 -2.88
CA GLN A 267 -26.48 3.72 -2.66
C GLN A 267 -25.30 2.98 -2.01
N SER A 268 -24.09 3.16 -2.53
CA SER A 268 -22.90 2.51 -1.94
C SER A 268 -22.52 3.14 -0.62
N ALA A 269 -22.68 4.46 -0.46
CA ALA A 269 -22.47 5.12 0.82
C ALA A 269 -23.42 4.58 1.91
N GLN A 270 -24.70 4.32 1.60
CA GLN A 270 -25.61 3.68 2.56
C GLN A 270 -25.15 2.27 2.93
N ILE A 271 -24.62 1.49 1.98
CA ILE A 271 -24.08 0.16 2.27
C ILE A 271 -22.87 0.25 3.22
N PHE A 272 -21.98 1.24 3.01
CA PHE A 272 -20.87 1.49 3.93
C PHE A 272 -21.34 1.95 5.31
N LEU A 273 -22.37 2.79 5.37
CA LEU A 273 -22.99 3.22 6.63
C LEU A 273 -23.57 2.02 7.39
N ASP A 274 -24.41 1.21 6.73
CA ASP A 274 -25.00 0.01 7.32
C ASP A 274 -23.91 -0.97 7.77
N MET A 275 -22.80 -1.04 7.05
CA MET A 275 -21.65 -1.88 7.40
C MET A 275 -20.99 -1.41 8.69
N VAL A 276 -20.68 -0.11 8.81
CA VAL A 276 -20.04 0.46 10.00
C VAL A 276 -20.96 0.40 11.23
N GLU A 277 -22.26 0.58 11.04
CA GLU A 277 -23.25 0.52 12.14
C GLU A 277 -23.47 -0.90 12.69
N ASN A 278 -23.44 -1.92 11.82
CA ASN A 278 -23.88 -3.27 12.19
C ASN A 278 -22.76 -4.30 12.35
N TYR A 279 -21.53 -3.99 11.92
CA TYR A 279 -20.42 -4.94 11.95
C TYR A 279 -19.17 -4.31 12.58
N PRO A 280 -18.47 -5.04 13.48
CA PRO A 280 -17.20 -4.56 13.99
C PRO A 280 -16.17 -4.51 12.86
N THR A 281 -15.55 -3.36 12.67
CA THR A 281 -14.53 -3.14 11.64
C THR A 281 -13.29 -2.52 12.24
N CYS A 282 -12.12 -2.79 11.65
CA CYS A 282 -10.89 -2.07 11.97
C CYS A 282 -10.75 -0.78 11.15
N LEU A 283 -11.70 -0.49 10.26
CA LEU A 283 -11.66 0.70 9.42
C LEU A 283 -11.77 1.94 10.30
N ARG A 284 -10.84 2.87 10.09
CA ARG A 284 -10.78 4.17 10.76
C ARG A 284 -11.00 5.31 9.79
N VAL A 285 -10.58 5.12 8.54
CA VAL A 285 -10.58 6.15 7.51
C VAL A 285 -11.20 5.60 6.24
N LEU A 286 -12.31 6.22 5.82
CA LEU A 286 -12.94 5.97 4.54
C LEU A 286 -13.01 7.26 3.74
N VAL A 287 -12.23 7.35 2.66
CA VAL A 287 -12.24 8.52 1.78
C VAL A 287 -13.27 8.33 0.67
N LEU A 288 -14.31 9.16 0.69
CA LEU A 288 -15.42 9.13 -0.28
C LEU A 288 -15.50 10.40 -1.14
N ALA A 289 -14.49 11.26 -1.08
CA ALA A 289 -14.43 12.51 -1.83
C ALA A 289 -14.59 12.30 -3.35
N GLU A 290 -14.95 13.37 -4.07
CA GLU A 290 -15.11 13.37 -5.53
C GLU A 290 -16.08 12.29 -6.09
N ASN A 291 -17.02 11.78 -5.28
CA ASN A 291 -18.11 10.88 -5.69
C ASN A 291 -19.47 11.59 -5.70
N ALA A 292 -20.50 10.91 -6.25
CA ALA A 292 -21.89 11.39 -6.25
C ALA A 292 -22.61 11.03 -4.94
N ILE A 293 -22.00 11.37 -3.80
CA ILE A 293 -22.50 11.10 -2.46
C ILE A 293 -22.83 12.42 -1.77
N SER A 294 -23.92 12.48 -1.01
CA SER A 294 -24.29 13.67 -0.25
C SER A 294 -23.32 13.92 0.91
N PRO A 295 -22.93 15.18 1.16
CA PRO A 295 -21.96 15.50 2.21
C PRO A 295 -22.47 15.10 3.60
N GLU A 296 -23.78 15.10 3.83
CA GLU A 296 -24.38 14.64 5.09
C GLU A 296 -24.10 13.17 5.35
N LEU A 297 -24.17 12.33 4.31
CA LEU A 297 -23.93 10.89 4.43
C LEU A 297 -22.44 10.57 4.59
N GLN A 298 -21.57 11.34 3.91
CA GLN A 298 -20.12 11.24 4.13
C GLN A 298 -19.75 11.61 5.57
N GLN A 299 -20.34 12.68 6.10
CA GLN A 299 -20.08 13.13 7.47
C GLN A 299 -20.58 12.10 8.48
N GLN A 300 -21.79 11.56 8.30
CA GLN A 300 -22.34 10.53 9.20
C GLN A 300 -21.43 9.29 9.29
N ILE A 301 -20.91 8.81 8.15
CA ILE A 301 -19.96 7.69 8.14
C ILE A 301 -18.65 8.07 8.84
N SER A 302 -18.14 9.27 8.58
CA SER A 302 -16.91 9.76 9.21
C SER A 302 -17.04 9.88 10.73
N ASP A 303 -18.19 10.35 11.22
CA ASP A 303 -18.44 10.53 12.64
C ASP A 303 -18.43 9.16 13.35
N LEU A 304 -19.16 8.17 12.81
CA LEU A 304 -19.20 6.80 13.36
C LEU A 304 -17.82 6.13 13.38
N LEU A 305 -17.01 6.32 12.34
CA LEU A 305 -15.65 5.79 12.30
C LEU A 305 -14.72 6.46 13.33
N SER A 306 -14.99 7.72 13.71
CA SER A 306 -14.22 8.44 14.73
C SER A 306 -14.66 8.13 16.16
N GLU A 307 -15.93 7.84 16.39
CA GLU A 307 -16.47 7.49 17.72
C GLU A 307 -15.93 6.15 18.24
N GLY A 308 -15.66 5.19 17.34
CA GLY A 308 -15.02 3.92 17.70
C GLY A 308 -13.61 4.05 18.28
N GLU A 309 -12.95 5.20 18.14
CA GLU A 309 -11.61 5.43 18.72
C GLU A 309 -11.67 5.77 20.22
N GLU A 310 -12.79 6.29 20.74
CA GLU A 310 -12.89 6.73 22.14
C GLU A 310 -13.26 5.62 23.14
N GLU A 311 -13.80 4.49 22.68
CA GLU A 311 -14.17 3.36 23.54
C GLU A 311 -12.96 2.46 23.85
N ASP A 312 -12.08 2.21 22.87
CA ASP A 312 -10.89 1.35 23.04
C ASP A 312 -9.84 1.94 24.03
N ASP A 313 -9.77 3.28 24.15
CA ASP A 313 -8.83 3.94 25.08
C ASP A 313 -9.36 4.00 26.53
N LYS A 314 -10.65 3.76 26.78
CA LYS A 314 -11.25 3.80 28.13
C LYS A 314 -11.20 2.47 28.87
N ASP A 315 -10.99 1.36 28.17
CA ASP A 315 -10.89 0.02 28.78
C ASP A 315 -9.47 -0.35 29.25
N GLY A 316 -8.48 0.52 29.03
CA GLY A 316 -7.10 0.34 29.50
C GLY A 316 -6.84 0.70 30.98
N GLU A 317 -7.76 1.44 31.63
CA GLU A 317 -7.54 1.99 32.98
C GLU A 317 -8.67 1.75 33.99
N ALA A 318 -9.39 0.63 33.93
CA ALA A 318 -10.08 0.13 35.12
C ALA A 318 -10.43 -1.35 34.96
N HIS A 319 -9.81 -2.22 35.77
CA HIS A 319 -10.45 -3.22 36.64
C HIS A 319 -9.41 -4.27 37.05
N GLY A 320 -8.63 -3.91 38.08
CA GLY A 320 -8.08 -4.90 38.98
C GLY A 320 -9.19 -5.50 39.84
N ASN A 321 -9.18 -6.83 39.93
CA ASN A 321 -9.74 -7.68 40.99
C ASN A 321 -11.08 -8.40 40.72
N ALA A 322 -10.92 -9.71 40.48
CA ALA A 322 -11.73 -10.84 40.97
C ALA A 322 -13.25 -10.88 40.72
N GLN A 323 -13.67 -11.78 39.81
CA GLN A 323 -14.45 -12.99 40.16
C GLN A 323 -14.70 -13.84 38.92
N SER A 324 -13.84 -14.84 38.72
CA SER A 324 -14.11 -15.97 37.83
C SER A 324 -14.76 -17.08 38.66
N SER A 325 -15.99 -17.46 38.33
CA SER A 325 -16.60 -18.70 38.80
C SER A 325 -17.72 -19.20 37.89
N ARG A 326 -17.38 -20.25 37.12
CA ARG A 326 -18.15 -21.49 36.85
C ARG A 326 -19.36 -21.35 35.90
N GLU A 327 -19.62 -22.28 34.97
CA GLU A 327 -19.52 -23.76 34.98
C GLU A 327 -19.11 -24.30 33.60
N LYS A 328 -18.07 -25.13 33.44
CA LYS A 328 -17.91 -26.60 33.68
C LYS A 328 -18.59 -27.52 32.64
N ILE A 329 -17.75 -28.15 31.78
CA ILE A 329 -17.80 -29.59 31.40
C ILE A 329 -16.32 -30.05 31.23
N ALA A 330 -15.68 -30.61 32.27
CA ALA A 330 -15.35 -32.05 32.51
C ALA A 330 -14.35 -32.68 31.50
N TRP A 331 -13.02 -32.63 31.77
CA TRP A 331 -12.10 -33.71 32.30
C TRP A 331 -11.72 -34.80 31.26
N VAL A 332 -10.48 -35.27 31.05
CA VAL A 332 -9.42 -35.79 31.98
C VAL A 332 -8.00 -35.72 31.32
N PRO A 333 -6.88 -35.63 32.07
CA PRO A 333 -5.53 -35.36 31.54
C PRO A 333 -4.66 -36.61 31.30
N HIS A 334 -3.72 -36.53 30.35
CA HIS A 334 -2.63 -37.49 30.22
C HIS A 334 -1.42 -37.05 31.05
N SER A 335 -1.11 -37.83 32.08
CA SER A 335 0.20 -37.87 32.73
C SER A 335 1.01 -38.99 32.09
N THR A 336 2.24 -38.72 31.66
CA THR A 336 3.25 -39.77 31.42
C THR A 336 3.80 -40.27 32.75
N PRO A 337 4.24 -41.54 32.81
CA PRO A 337 5.68 -41.74 32.98
C PRO A 337 6.28 -42.87 32.13
N GLN A 338 7.61 -42.77 32.06
CA GLN A 338 8.63 -43.57 31.39
C GLN A 338 8.48 -45.10 31.37
N ALA A 339 9.11 -45.66 30.32
CA ALA A 339 10.01 -46.83 30.33
C ALA A 339 9.55 -48.14 29.65
N GLN A 340 10.39 -48.53 28.68
CA GLN A 340 10.80 -49.90 28.33
C GLN A 340 9.80 -50.85 27.63
N ARG A 341 10.04 -51.11 26.34
CA ARG A 341 10.45 -52.41 25.73
C ARG A 341 10.17 -52.37 24.23
N GLN A 342 11.20 -52.38 23.40
CA GLN A 342 11.71 -53.58 22.72
C GLN A 342 10.81 -53.97 21.53
N CYS A 343 11.13 -53.48 20.33
CA CYS A 343 10.58 -54.02 19.10
C CYS A 343 11.71 -54.66 18.30
N CYS A 344 11.56 -55.96 18.10
CA CYS A 344 12.49 -56.86 17.45
C CYS A 344 12.59 -56.56 15.96
N ILE A 345 13.83 -56.55 15.47
CA ILE A 345 14.18 -56.95 14.11
C ILE A 345 13.70 -58.40 13.92
N HIS A 346 13.01 -58.72 12.83
CA HIS A 346 13.23 -59.95 12.04
C HIS A 346 12.39 -59.96 10.75
N LYS A 347 13.16 -60.05 9.64
CA LYS A 347 12.85 -60.54 8.29
C LYS A 347 11.96 -59.72 7.36
#